data_AF-A0A9X2UK95-F1
#
_entry.id   AF-A0A9X2UK95-F1
#
_cell.length_a   1.000
_cell.length_b   1.000
_cell.length_c   1.000
_cell.angle_alpha   90.00
_cell.angle_beta   90.00
_cell.angle_gamma   90.00
#
_symmetry.space_group_name_H-M   'P 1'
#
loop_
_entity.id
_entity.type
_entity.pdbx_description
1 polymer ?
#
loop_
_entity_poly.entity_id
_entity_poly.type
_entity_poly.pdbx_seq_one_letter_code
_entity_poly.pdbx_strand_id
1 'polypeptide(L)'
;MLQRLFKSSCVGLIALAFAFTAPAFGQMPQQPDTTTLSASEVSQEQVDKAARIAAAVQSSMRAQQMKMRKQMKEKYGNPQEMDSTQKANARREMKRQQMRMRKQQMKMMQQESQKENMDPQMFRRIMRSAQQDSTLKKQIQQAMKAEMKKQQSQMQQNPNSQN
;
A
#
# COMPACT_ATOMS: atom_id res chain seq x y z
N MET A 1 -14.82 49.84 29.67
CA MET A 1 -14.88 49.84 31.14
C MET A 1 -14.87 48.39 31.63
N LEU A 2 -13.92 48.05 32.52
CA LEU A 2 -14.00 47.16 33.71
C LEU A 2 -14.77 45.81 33.58
N GLN A 3 -14.34 44.63 34.05
CA GLN A 3 -13.32 44.08 34.96
C GLN A 3 -13.35 42.55 34.71
N ARG A 4 -12.24 41.82 34.49
CA ARG A 4 -11.38 41.15 35.50
C ARG A 4 -12.08 40.47 36.70
N LEU A 5 -11.80 39.17 36.82
CA LEU A 5 -11.48 38.41 38.04
C LEU A 5 -12.60 38.15 39.07
N PHE A 6 -12.99 36.89 39.22
CA PHE A 6 -13.10 36.27 40.54
C PHE A 6 -12.48 34.88 40.56
N LYS A 7 -11.36 34.79 41.29
CA LYS A 7 -10.83 33.58 41.89
C LYS A 7 -11.66 33.29 43.15
N SER A 8 -11.96 32.03 43.41
CA SER A 8 -12.27 31.54 44.76
C SER A 8 -12.02 30.03 44.80
N SER A 9 -10.87 29.68 45.38
CA SER A 9 -10.47 28.34 45.77
C SER A 9 -11.25 27.89 47.01
N CYS A 10 -11.60 26.60 47.13
CA CYS A 10 -11.09 25.71 48.19
C CYS A 10 -11.92 24.42 48.36
N VAL A 11 -11.21 23.30 48.20
CA VAL A 11 -11.20 22.09 49.04
C VAL A 11 -12.51 21.32 49.22
N GLY A 12 -12.60 20.21 48.49
CA GLY A 12 -13.44 19.05 48.82
C GLY A 12 -12.71 17.77 48.43
N LEU A 13 -11.94 17.22 49.37
CA LEU A 13 -11.33 15.89 49.27
C LEU A 13 -12.43 14.83 49.19
N ILE A 14 -12.53 14.12 48.07
CA ILE A 14 -13.17 12.81 48.02
C ILE A 14 -12.23 11.87 47.28
N ALA A 15 -11.41 11.17 48.07
CA ALA A 15 -10.77 9.94 47.66
C ALA A 15 -11.82 8.83 47.72
N LEU A 16 -12.19 8.28 46.57
CA LEU A 16 -12.79 6.95 46.52
C LEU A 16 -12.10 6.15 45.41
N ALA A 17 -11.23 5.24 45.85
CA ALA A 17 -10.54 4.29 45.02
C ALA A 17 -11.56 3.34 44.36
N PHE A 18 -11.78 3.51 43.05
CA PHE A 18 -12.35 2.42 42.25
C PHE A 18 -11.23 1.49 41.84
N ALA A 19 -11.26 0.32 42.46
CA ALA A 19 -10.39 -0.80 42.21
C ALA A 19 -10.32 -1.12 40.72
N PHE A 20 -9.09 -1.31 40.25
CA PHE A 20 -8.74 -1.90 38.97
C PHE A 20 -9.53 -3.20 38.74
N THR A 21 -10.52 -3.12 37.87
CA THR A 21 -10.91 -4.26 37.03
C THR A 21 -10.43 -3.92 35.63
N ALA A 22 -9.16 -4.26 35.37
CA ALA A 22 -8.62 -4.18 34.03
C ALA A 22 -9.42 -5.16 33.14
N PRO A 23 -10.17 -4.70 32.13
CA PRO A 23 -10.52 -5.61 31.05
C PRO A 23 -9.19 -5.98 30.40
N ALA A 24 -8.89 -7.28 30.40
CA ALA A 24 -7.74 -7.86 29.77
C ALA A 24 -7.48 -7.16 28.43
N PHE A 25 -6.27 -6.61 28.30
CA PHE A 25 -5.72 -6.11 27.06
C PHE A 25 -5.90 -7.18 25.99
N GLY A 26 -6.94 -7.06 25.18
CA GLY A 26 -6.83 -7.46 23.79
C GLY A 26 -5.67 -6.64 23.24
N GLN A 27 -4.52 -7.28 23.01
CA GLN A 27 -3.42 -6.69 22.26
C GLN A 27 -4.02 -6.23 20.93
N MET A 28 -4.41 -4.96 20.86
CA MET A 28 -4.68 -4.32 19.58
C MET A 28 -3.38 -4.48 18.79
N PRO A 29 -3.45 -4.95 17.52
CA PRO A 29 -2.26 -5.03 16.70
C PRO A 29 -1.60 -3.66 16.73
N GLN A 30 -0.33 -3.66 17.14
CA GLN A 30 0.53 -2.50 17.24
C GLN A 30 0.28 -1.59 16.04
N GLN A 31 -0.25 -0.38 16.28
CA GLN A 31 -0.55 0.56 15.22
C GLN A 31 0.75 0.76 14.42
N PRO A 32 0.75 0.48 13.11
CA PRO A 32 1.96 0.65 12.32
C PRO A 32 2.34 2.12 12.36
N ASP A 33 3.59 2.43 12.73
CA ASP A 33 4.11 3.81 12.80
C ASP A 33 3.56 4.62 11.62
N THR A 34 2.74 5.63 11.95
CA THR A 34 2.06 6.48 10.97
C THR A 34 2.92 7.64 10.53
N THR A 35 4.12 7.77 11.11
CA THR A 35 5.09 8.81 10.79
C THR A 35 5.43 8.76 9.31
N THR A 36 5.04 9.79 8.58
CA THR A 36 5.38 9.96 7.17
C THR A 36 6.72 10.66 7.03
N LEU A 37 7.34 10.48 5.87
CA LEU A 37 8.62 11.06 5.48
C LEU A 37 8.38 12.14 4.43
N SER A 38 8.94 13.32 4.63
CA SER A 38 9.06 14.34 3.60
C SER A 38 10.07 13.94 2.53
N ALA A 39 9.97 14.52 1.33
CA ALA A 39 10.90 14.26 0.23
C ALA A 39 12.38 14.48 0.61
N SER A 40 12.67 15.42 1.53
CA SER A 40 14.03 15.69 2.02
C SER A 40 14.58 14.62 2.97
N GLU A 41 13.72 13.82 3.60
CA GLU A 41 14.12 12.75 4.52
C GLU A 41 14.38 11.41 3.81
N VAL A 42 14.07 11.32 2.51
CA VAL A 42 14.29 10.14 1.70
C VAL A 42 15.48 10.40 0.77
N SER A 43 16.53 9.58 0.87
CA SER A 43 17.69 9.73 -0.01
C SER A 43 17.35 9.37 -1.46
N GLN A 44 18.07 9.93 -2.43
CA GLN A 44 17.85 9.60 -3.84
C GLN A 44 18.03 8.10 -4.12
N GLU A 45 18.97 7.44 -3.44
CA GLU A 45 19.16 5.98 -3.54
C GLU A 45 17.92 5.21 -3.06
N GLN A 46 17.27 5.68 -1.98
CA GLN A 46 16.01 5.10 -1.50
C GLN A 46 14.87 5.34 -2.49
N VAL A 47 14.81 6.53 -3.11
CA VAL A 47 13.84 6.81 -4.19
C VAL A 47 14.03 5.84 -5.36
N ASP A 48 15.27 5.63 -5.80
CA ASP A 48 15.58 4.77 -6.95
C ASP A 48 15.30 3.29 -6.65
N LYS A 49 15.66 2.80 -5.46
CA LYS A 49 15.31 1.44 -5.01
C LYS A 49 13.80 1.25 -4.90
N ALA A 50 13.09 2.20 -4.30
CA ALA A 50 11.64 2.16 -4.19
C ALA A 50 10.98 2.16 -5.58
N ALA A 51 11.50 2.94 -6.51
CA ALA A 51 11.04 2.96 -7.91
C ALA A 51 11.28 1.63 -8.62
N ARG A 52 12.43 0.97 -8.44
CA ARG A 52 12.72 -0.36 -8.98
C ARG A 52 11.78 -1.44 -8.43
N ILE A 53 11.61 -1.48 -7.11
CA ILE A 53 10.67 -2.39 -6.44
C ILE A 53 9.25 -2.17 -7.00
N ALA A 54 8.80 -0.92 -7.07
CA ALA A 54 7.48 -0.57 -7.58
C ALA A 54 7.31 -0.97 -9.05
N ALA A 55 8.31 -0.72 -9.89
CA ALA A 55 8.30 -1.10 -11.30
C ALA A 55 8.20 -2.62 -11.49
N ALA A 56 9.01 -3.39 -10.75
CA ALA A 56 9.01 -4.86 -10.81
C ALA A 56 7.69 -5.47 -10.34
N VAL A 57 7.13 -4.96 -9.24
CA VAL A 57 5.82 -5.39 -8.75
C VAL A 57 4.71 -4.98 -9.73
N GLN A 58 4.76 -3.79 -10.31
CA GLN A 58 3.75 -3.33 -11.25
C GLN A 58 3.75 -4.13 -12.56
N SER A 59 4.93 -4.42 -13.11
CA SER A 59 5.05 -5.16 -14.37
C SER A 59 4.56 -6.61 -14.22
N SER A 60 4.97 -7.29 -13.15
CA SER A 60 4.53 -8.67 -12.85
C SER A 60 3.02 -8.78 -12.63
N MET A 61 2.43 -7.82 -11.91
CA MET A 61 0.99 -7.81 -11.65
C MET A 61 0.15 -7.52 -12.89
N ARG A 62 0.67 -6.74 -13.85
CA ARG A 62 -0.07 -6.36 -15.07
C ARG A 62 -0.45 -7.58 -15.91
N ALA A 63 0.49 -8.49 -16.14
CA ALA A 63 0.25 -9.72 -16.90
C ALA A 63 -0.82 -10.60 -16.21
N GLN A 64 -0.73 -10.73 -14.90
CA GLN A 64 -1.68 -11.51 -14.12
C GLN A 64 -3.08 -10.89 -14.09
N GLN A 65 -3.18 -9.55 -14.02
CA GLN A 65 -4.45 -8.84 -14.12
C GLN A 65 -5.11 -9.05 -15.49
N MET A 66 -4.33 -9.03 -16.57
CA MET A 66 -4.84 -9.32 -17.91
C MET A 66 -5.32 -10.77 -18.04
N LYS A 67 -4.58 -11.74 -17.49
CA LYS A 67 -4.99 -13.15 -17.44
C LYS A 67 -6.31 -13.31 -16.68
N MET A 68 -6.42 -12.70 -15.50
CA MET A 68 -7.64 -12.68 -14.69
C MET A 68 -8.83 -12.12 -15.48
N ARG A 69 -8.64 -10.97 -16.15
CA ARG A 69 -9.69 -10.34 -16.96
C ARG A 69 -10.16 -11.25 -18.10
N LYS A 70 -9.22 -11.92 -18.79
CA LYS A 70 -9.55 -12.89 -19.85
C LYS A 70 -10.36 -14.06 -19.29
N GLN A 71 -9.89 -14.67 -18.20
CA GLN A 71 -10.58 -15.79 -17.55
C GLN A 71 -11.98 -15.42 -17.07
N MET A 72 -12.15 -14.25 -16.46
CA MET A 72 -13.46 -13.78 -16.01
C MET A 72 -14.41 -13.51 -17.18
N LYS A 73 -13.90 -12.94 -18.29
CA LYS A 73 -14.70 -12.72 -19.50
C LYS A 73 -15.08 -14.03 -20.18
N GLU A 74 -14.17 -14.99 -20.25
CA GLU A 74 -14.40 -16.31 -20.84
C GLU A 74 -15.43 -17.11 -20.03
N LYS A 75 -15.30 -17.10 -18.70
CA LYS A 75 -16.17 -17.88 -17.81
C LYS A 75 -17.57 -17.30 -17.64
N TYR A 76 -17.71 -15.98 -17.65
CA TYR A 76 -18.98 -15.32 -17.31
C TYR A 76 -19.55 -14.41 -18.40
N GLY A 77 -18.84 -14.19 -19.50
CA GLY A 77 -19.35 -13.39 -20.63
C GLY A 77 -19.59 -11.91 -20.29
N ASN A 78 -20.63 -11.33 -20.88
CA ASN A 78 -21.03 -9.94 -20.68
C ASN A 78 -21.82 -9.78 -19.36
N PRO A 79 -21.37 -8.94 -18.40
CA PRO A 79 -22.07 -8.72 -17.13
C PRO A 79 -23.50 -8.18 -17.22
N GLN A 80 -23.88 -7.61 -18.36
CA GLN A 80 -25.23 -7.12 -18.61
C GLN A 80 -26.22 -8.23 -18.97
N GLU A 81 -25.72 -9.34 -19.51
CA GLU A 81 -26.52 -10.49 -19.96
C GLU A 81 -26.56 -11.62 -18.91
N MET A 82 -25.76 -11.52 -17.84
CA MET A 82 -25.74 -12.50 -16.76
C MET A 82 -27.03 -12.46 -15.93
N ASP A 83 -27.56 -13.64 -15.62
CA ASP A 83 -28.60 -13.76 -14.60
C ASP A 83 -28.06 -13.39 -13.19
N SER A 84 -28.97 -13.19 -12.24
CA SER A 84 -28.65 -12.74 -10.88
C SER A 84 -27.70 -13.71 -10.13
N THR A 85 -27.82 -15.01 -10.37
CA THR A 85 -26.99 -16.05 -9.75
C THR A 85 -25.60 -16.08 -10.36
N GLN A 86 -25.49 -16.04 -11.68
CA GLN A 86 -24.22 -15.91 -12.40
C GLN A 86 -23.48 -14.64 -11.99
N LYS A 87 -24.18 -13.51 -11.86
CA LYS A 87 -23.62 -12.24 -11.40
C LYS A 87 -23.11 -12.33 -9.96
N ALA A 88 -23.85 -12.99 -9.07
CA ALA A 88 -23.41 -13.21 -7.69
C ALA A 88 -22.15 -14.09 -7.62
N ASN A 89 -22.09 -15.16 -8.41
CA ASN A 89 -20.94 -16.05 -8.49
C ASN A 89 -19.72 -15.35 -9.08
N ALA A 90 -19.88 -14.61 -10.17
CA ALA A 90 -18.83 -13.81 -10.80
C ALA A 90 -18.24 -12.78 -9.82
N ARG A 91 -19.09 -12.08 -9.05
CA ARG A 91 -18.65 -11.14 -8.01
C ARG A 91 -17.85 -11.83 -6.91
N ARG A 92 -18.32 -12.99 -6.43
CA ARG A 92 -17.62 -13.76 -5.39
C ARG A 92 -16.25 -14.24 -5.87
N GLU A 93 -16.18 -14.75 -7.10
CA GLU A 93 -14.92 -15.21 -7.69
C GLU A 93 -13.96 -14.05 -7.94
N MET A 94 -14.44 -12.93 -8.49
CA MET A 94 -13.65 -11.72 -8.67
C MET A 94 -13.06 -11.25 -7.33
N LYS A 95 -13.86 -11.21 -6.26
CA LYS A 95 -13.39 -10.84 -4.92
C LYS A 95 -12.31 -11.81 -4.42
N ARG A 96 -12.48 -13.12 -4.61
CA ARG A 96 -11.47 -14.13 -4.24
C ARG A 96 -10.16 -13.93 -5.02
N GLN A 97 -10.25 -13.67 -6.33
CA GLN A 97 -9.08 -13.43 -7.18
C GLN A 97 -8.38 -12.13 -6.81
N GLN A 98 -9.11 -11.04 -6.56
CA GLN A 98 -8.55 -9.77 -6.07
C GLN A 98 -7.81 -9.96 -4.73
N MET A 99 -8.36 -10.75 -3.81
CA MET A 99 -7.68 -11.06 -2.55
C MET A 99 -6.38 -11.85 -2.76
N ARG A 100 -6.37 -12.83 -3.69
CA ARG A 100 -5.16 -13.56 -4.06
C ARG A 100 -4.11 -12.63 -4.68
N MET A 101 -4.53 -11.77 -5.60
CA MET A 101 -3.68 -10.74 -6.21
C MET A 101 -3.05 -9.83 -5.16
N ARG A 102 -3.86 -9.33 -4.21
CA ARG A 102 -3.36 -8.48 -3.12
C ARG A 102 -2.32 -9.19 -2.26
N LYS A 103 -2.56 -10.46 -1.89
CA LYS A 103 -1.58 -11.26 -1.13
C LYS A 103 -0.29 -11.47 -1.90
N GLN A 104 -0.39 -11.77 -3.20
CA GLN A 104 0.76 -11.94 -4.07
C GLN A 104 1.55 -10.64 -4.24
N GLN A 105 0.87 -9.52 -4.44
CA GLN A 105 1.49 -8.20 -4.48
C GLN A 105 2.28 -7.92 -3.21
N MET A 106 1.71 -8.19 -2.03
CA MET A 106 2.40 -8.02 -0.75
C MET A 106 3.63 -8.92 -0.61
N LYS A 107 3.53 -10.16 -1.08
CA LYS A 107 4.66 -11.10 -1.08
C LYS A 107 5.78 -10.63 -2.01
N MET A 108 5.45 -10.26 -3.26
CA MET A 108 6.45 -9.77 -4.22
C MET A 108 7.07 -8.46 -3.74
N MET A 109 6.29 -7.55 -3.18
CA MET A 109 6.81 -6.33 -2.56
C MET A 109 7.86 -6.66 -1.49
N GLN A 110 7.60 -7.62 -0.61
CA GLN A 110 8.55 -8.02 0.42
C GLN A 110 9.81 -8.63 -0.19
N GLN A 111 9.66 -9.51 -1.19
CA GLN A 111 10.78 -10.16 -1.87
C GLN A 111 11.66 -9.16 -2.64
N GLU A 112 11.05 -8.28 -3.44
CA GLU A 112 11.79 -7.27 -4.20
C GLU A 112 12.44 -6.23 -3.27
N SER A 113 11.80 -5.88 -2.14
CA SER A 113 12.43 -5.01 -1.14
C SER A 113 13.70 -5.64 -0.58
N GLN A 114 13.64 -6.91 -0.20
CA GLN A 114 14.81 -7.65 0.28
C GLN A 114 15.90 -7.75 -0.80
N LYS A 115 15.53 -8.01 -2.05
CA LYS A 115 16.45 -8.09 -3.19
C LYS A 115 17.20 -6.78 -3.45
N GLU A 116 16.53 -5.65 -3.30
CA GLU A 116 17.12 -4.30 -3.44
C GLU A 116 17.78 -3.80 -2.15
N ASN A 117 17.95 -4.68 -1.14
CA ASN A 117 18.49 -4.35 0.18
C ASN A 117 17.76 -3.18 0.86
N MET A 118 16.44 -3.12 0.68
CA MET A 118 15.55 -2.17 1.33
C MET A 118 14.66 -2.90 2.34
N ASP A 119 14.61 -2.39 3.57
CA ASP A 119 13.67 -2.92 4.55
C ASP A 119 12.22 -2.77 4.05
N PRO A 120 11.40 -3.85 4.08
CA PRO A 120 10.01 -3.78 3.63
C PRO A 120 9.16 -2.75 4.37
N GLN A 121 9.46 -2.44 5.64
CA GLN A 121 8.72 -1.40 6.37
C GLN A 121 9.14 -0.01 5.89
N MET A 122 10.42 0.22 5.65
CA MET A 122 10.93 1.44 5.03
C MET A 122 10.31 1.67 3.64
N PHE A 123 10.28 0.65 2.78
CA PHE A 123 9.61 0.75 1.47
C PHE A 123 8.14 1.17 1.62
N ARG A 124 7.38 0.50 2.51
CA ARG A 124 5.98 0.84 2.77
C ARG A 124 5.81 2.25 3.31
N ARG A 125 6.73 2.70 4.16
CA ARG A 125 6.73 4.06 4.72
C ARG A 125 6.98 5.09 3.62
N ILE A 126 7.96 4.89 2.76
CA ILE A 126 8.23 5.76 1.60
C ILE A 126 7.00 5.83 0.69
N MET A 127 6.43 4.68 0.30
CA MET A 127 5.27 4.64 -0.59
C MET A 127 4.02 5.28 0.03
N ARG A 128 3.80 5.11 1.35
CA ARG A 128 2.72 5.80 2.08
C ARG A 128 2.95 7.30 2.12
N SER A 129 4.18 7.72 2.36
CA SER A 129 4.54 9.13 2.42
C SER A 129 4.39 9.81 1.06
N ALA A 130 4.72 9.11 -0.03
CA ALA A 130 4.47 9.55 -1.40
C ALA A 130 2.97 9.68 -1.75
N GLN A 131 2.05 9.14 -0.94
CA GLN A 131 0.62 9.43 -1.11
C GLN A 131 0.25 10.81 -0.56
N GLN A 132 1.01 11.31 0.42
CA GLN A 132 0.78 12.58 1.11
C GLN A 132 1.67 13.70 0.56
N ASP A 133 2.94 13.41 0.26
CA ASP A 133 3.91 14.33 -0.32
C ASP A 133 3.95 14.18 -1.84
N SER A 134 3.46 15.22 -2.53
CA SER A 134 3.41 15.25 -3.99
C SER A 134 4.79 15.33 -4.66
N THR A 135 5.79 15.89 -3.98
CA THR A 135 7.16 15.99 -4.49
C THR A 135 7.82 14.61 -4.48
N LEU A 136 7.75 13.92 -3.34
CA LEU A 136 8.23 12.55 -3.22
C LEU A 136 7.53 11.61 -4.22
N LYS A 137 6.21 11.78 -4.39
CA LYS A 137 5.44 11.06 -5.41
C LYS A 137 6.01 11.26 -6.81
N LYS A 138 6.27 12.51 -7.20
CA LYS A 138 6.80 12.84 -8.53
C LYS A 138 8.19 12.24 -8.75
N GLN A 139 9.07 12.33 -7.76
CA GLN A 139 10.41 11.76 -7.81
C GLN A 139 10.36 10.24 -8.02
N ILE A 140 9.58 9.52 -7.20
CA ILE A 140 9.40 8.06 -7.35
C ILE A 140 8.78 7.72 -8.71
N GLN A 141 7.78 8.48 -9.17
CA GLN A 141 7.17 8.24 -10.49
C GLN A 141 8.14 8.46 -11.65
N GLN A 142 9.00 9.48 -11.57
CA GLN A 142 10.01 9.77 -12.58
C GLN A 142 11.06 8.66 -12.63
N ALA A 143 11.61 8.27 -11.48
CA ALA A 143 12.55 7.16 -11.37
C ALA A 143 11.93 5.85 -11.88
N MET A 144 10.67 5.57 -11.52
CA MET A 144 9.96 4.37 -11.95
C MET A 144 9.74 4.37 -13.47
N LYS A 145 9.41 5.52 -14.08
CA LYS A 145 9.32 5.65 -15.54
C LYS A 145 10.67 5.42 -16.22
N ALA A 146 11.75 5.94 -15.66
CA ALA A 146 13.09 5.74 -16.19
C ALA A 146 13.46 4.24 -16.17
N GLU A 147 13.19 3.55 -15.06
CA GLU A 147 13.44 2.10 -14.95
C GLU A 147 12.59 1.27 -15.92
N MET A 148 11.30 1.57 -16.06
CA MET A 148 10.46 0.89 -17.05
C MET A 148 10.96 1.10 -18.49
N LYS A 149 11.41 2.31 -18.83
CA LYS A 149 12.02 2.58 -20.14
C LYS A 149 13.29 1.75 -20.35
N LYS A 150 14.18 1.69 -19.36
CA LYS A 150 15.41 0.86 -19.43
C LYS A 150 15.07 -0.61 -19.67
N GLN A 151 14.11 -1.16 -18.91
CA GLN A 151 13.68 -2.55 -19.08
C GLN A 151 13.08 -2.80 -20.48
N GLN A 152 12.27 -1.87 -20.98
CA GLN A 152 11.69 -1.97 -22.31
C GLN A 152 12.76 -1.92 -23.42
N SER A 153 13.73 -1.01 -23.31
CA SER A 153 14.84 -0.90 -24.26
C SER A 153 15.70 -2.16 -24.27
N GLN A 154 15.96 -2.76 -23.11
CA GLN A 154 16.70 -4.03 -23.01
C GLN A 154 15.95 -5.20 -23.66
N MET A 155 14.62 -5.24 -23.57
CA MET A 155 13.81 -6.24 -24.27
C MET A 155 13.80 -6.03 -25.79
N GLN A 156 13.80 -4.78 -26.26
CA GLN A 156 13.80 -4.45 -27.69
C GLN A 156 15.17 -4.64 -28.35
N GLN A 157 16.27 -4.49 -27.60
CA GLN A 157 17.63 -4.70 -28.08
C GLN A 157 18.04 -6.18 -28.10
N ASN A 158 17.22 -7.09 -27.58
CA ASN A 158 17.50 -8.53 -27.58
C ASN A 158 16.53 -9.28 -28.51
N PRO A 159 16.75 -9.27 -29.84
CA PRO A 159 15.85 -9.87 -30.82
C PRO A 159 15.75 -11.41 -30.75
N ASN A 160 16.48 -12.06 -29.84
CA ASN A 160 16.59 -13.52 -29.78
C ASN A 160 15.63 -14.23 -28.81
N SER A 161 14.57 -13.55 -28.35
CA SER A 161 13.60 -14.13 -27.39
C SER A 161 12.26 -14.57 -28.01
N GLN A 162 12.17 -14.62 -29.35
CA GLN A 162 11.08 -15.29 -30.06
C GLN A 162 11.56 -16.65 -30.58
N ASN A 163 11.46 -17.68 -29.74
CA ASN A 163 11.31 -19.07 -30.15
C ASN A 163 10.44 -19.79 -29.12
#